data_AF-Q28867-F1
#
_entry.id   AF-Q28867-F1
#
_cell.length_a   1.000
_cell.length_b   1.000
_cell.length_c   1.000
_cell.angle_alpha   90.00
_cell.angle_beta   90.00
_cell.angle_gamma   90.00
#
_symmetry.space_group_name_H-M   'P 1'
#
loop_
_entity.id
_entity.type
_entity.pdbx_description
1 polymer ?
#
loop_
_entity_poly.entity_id
_entity_poly.type
_entity_poly.pdbx_seq_one_letter_code
_entity_poly.pdbx_strand_id
1 'polypeptide(L)'
;CINTEGGYVCQCSEGYRGDGMHCLDSTVPSSPREDGHYSVRNSYQECSQSYDGYCLHGGKCVYLVQVDTHACNCVVGYVGERCQHQDLR
;
A
#
# COMPACT_ATOMS: atom_id res chain seq x y z
N CYS A 1 -1.73 5.84 -32.16
CA CYS A 1 -1.83 4.52 -32.84
C CYS A 1 -2.16 4.74 -34.30
N ILE A 2 -1.57 3.96 -35.19
CA ILE A 2 -1.74 4.07 -36.63
C ILE A 2 -2.33 2.74 -37.12
N ASN A 3 -3.49 2.78 -37.76
CA ASN A 3 -4.12 1.59 -38.35
C ASN A 3 -3.32 1.15 -39.58
N THR A 4 -2.95 -0.12 -39.64
CA THR A 4 -2.22 -0.75 -40.75
C THR A 4 -3.05 -1.90 -41.33
N GLU A 5 -2.80 -2.29 -42.58
CA GLU A 5 -3.50 -3.45 -43.14
C GLU A 5 -3.13 -4.71 -42.34
N GLY A 6 -4.10 -5.29 -41.62
CA GLY A 6 -3.90 -6.40 -40.69
C GLY A 6 -3.87 -6.05 -39.20
N GLY A 7 -4.02 -4.78 -38.81
CA GLY A 7 -4.12 -4.39 -37.39
C GLY A 7 -3.92 -2.91 -37.11
N TYR A 8 -3.42 -2.57 -35.92
CA TYR A 8 -3.04 -1.21 -35.58
C TYR A 8 -1.77 -1.24 -34.73
N VAL A 9 -0.84 -0.33 -35.01
CA VAL A 9 0.42 -0.22 -34.28
C VAL A 9 0.36 1.03 -33.42
N CYS A 10 0.48 0.85 -32.11
CA CYS A 10 0.55 1.94 -31.14
C CYS A 10 2.00 2.17 -30.70
N GLN A 11 2.38 3.43 -30.54
CA GLN A 11 3.64 3.81 -29.91
C GLN A 11 3.31 4.69 -28.72
N CYS A 12 4.05 4.50 -27.62
CA CYS A 12 3.92 5.32 -26.42
C CYS A 12 4.39 6.76 -26.69
N SER A 13 3.69 7.73 -26.09
CA SER A 13 4.05 9.14 -26.15
C SER A 13 5.41 9.39 -25.47
N GLU A 14 6.05 10.50 -25.82
CA GLU A 14 7.32 10.92 -25.24
C GLU A 14 7.25 10.93 -23.69
N GLY A 15 8.19 10.25 -23.04
CA GLY A 15 8.19 10.05 -21.58
C GLY A 15 7.61 8.70 -21.09
N TYR A 16 6.98 7.92 -21.97
CA TYR A 16 6.38 6.64 -21.62
C TYR A 16 7.03 5.46 -22.35
N ARG A 17 7.17 4.32 -21.67
CA ARG A 17 7.74 3.07 -22.22
C ARG A 17 6.75 1.93 -22.06
N GLY A 18 6.64 1.07 -23.07
CA GLY A 18 5.70 -0.04 -23.07
C GLY A 18 5.61 -0.75 -24.42
N ASP A 19 4.66 -1.69 -24.53
CA ASP A 19 4.33 -2.45 -25.75
C ASP A 19 3.47 -1.63 -26.74
N GLY A 20 3.30 -0.33 -26.49
CA GLY A 20 2.45 0.57 -27.27
C GLY A 20 0.99 0.58 -26.83
N MET A 21 0.51 -0.47 -26.16
CA MET A 21 -0.86 -0.58 -25.62
C MET A 21 -0.91 -0.24 -24.12
N HIS A 22 0.15 -0.60 -23.40
CA HIS A 22 0.36 -0.38 -21.97
C HIS A 22 1.62 0.45 -21.79
N CYS A 23 1.45 1.76 -21.83
CA CYS A 23 2.53 2.72 -21.69
C CYS A 23 2.69 3.12 -20.21
N LEU A 24 3.83 2.77 -19.60
CA LEU A 24 4.19 3.13 -18.24
C LEU A 24 5.07 4.38 -18.24
N ASP A 25 4.81 5.31 -17.31
CA ASP A 25 5.57 6.54 -17.22
C ASP A 25 7.03 6.25 -16.83
N SER A 26 7.97 6.76 -17.63
CA SER A 26 9.40 6.51 -17.46
C SER A 26 10.09 7.57 -16.60
N THR A 27 9.35 8.57 -16.10
CA THR A 27 9.89 9.59 -15.19
C THR A 27 9.73 9.19 -13.73
N VAL A 28 10.39 8.09 -13.35
CA VAL A 28 10.44 7.65 -11.95
C VAL A 28 11.80 8.03 -11.35
N PRO A 29 11.95 9.16 -10.64
CA PRO A 29 12.80 9.13 -9.47
C PRO A 29 12.10 8.20 -8.47
N SER A 30 12.79 7.13 -8.09
CA SER A 30 12.40 6.21 -7.02
C SER A 30 12.19 6.95 -5.70
N SER A 31 11.00 7.50 -5.55
CA SER A 31 10.29 7.67 -4.30
C SER A 31 8.84 7.34 -4.63
N PRO A 32 8.24 6.26 -4.09
CA PRO A 32 6.79 6.16 -4.11
C PRO A 32 6.30 7.29 -3.22
N ARG A 33 5.99 8.44 -3.83
CA ARG A 33 5.19 9.45 -3.16
C ARG A 33 3.81 8.84 -3.00
N GLU A 34 3.39 8.85 -1.76
CA GLU A 34 2.20 8.21 -1.24
C GLU A 34 0.98 8.54 -2.09
N ASP A 35 0.47 7.54 -2.80
CA ASP A 35 -0.91 7.54 -3.28
C ASP A 35 -1.39 6.08 -3.28
N GLY A 36 -1.57 5.58 -2.06
CA GLY A 36 -2.07 4.24 -1.77
C GLY A 36 -3.56 4.13 -2.06
N HIS A 37 -3.98 4.31 -3.31
CA HIS A 37 -5.32 3.92 -3.76
C HIS A 37 -5.32 2.42 -4.15
N TYR A 38 -5.11 1.54 -3.16
CA TYR A 38 -5.53 0.15 -3.30
C TYR A 38 -7.02 0.08 -2.98
N SER A 39 -7.83 -0.18 -4.00
CA SER A 39 -9.26 -0.43 -3.86
C SER A 39 -9.50 -1.66 -2.98
N VAL A 40 -9.78 -1.46 -1.69
CA VAL A 40 -10.34 -2.50 -0.83
C VAL A 40 -11.42 -1.89 0.03
N ARG A 41 -12.63 -2.45 -0.05
CA ARG A 41 -13.73 -2.23 0.89
C ARG A 41 -13.36 -2.76 2.28
N ASN A 42 -12.40 -2.15 2.96
CA ASN A 42 -12.11 -2.49 4.35
C ASN A 42 -11.80 -1.23 5.14
N SER A 43 -12.42 -1.10 6.31
CA SER A 43 -12.35 0.07 7.20
C SER A 43 -10.98 0.27 7.89
N TYR A 44 -9.97 -0.47 7.44
CA TYR A 44 -8.68 -0.65 8.11
C TYR A 44 -7.57 -0.44 7.07
N GLN A 45 -6.71 0.57 7.27
CA GLN A 45 -5.53 0.83 6.45
C GLN A 45 -4.25 0.39 7.18
N GLU A 46 -3.14 0.24 6.45
CA GLU A 46 -1.84 0.00 7.07
C GLU A 46 -1.28 1.29 7.68
N CYS A 47 -0.60 1.18 8.81
CA CYS A 47 0.00 2.32 9.49
C CYS A 47 1.19 2.87 8.69
N SER A 48 1.42 4.19 8.78
CA SER A 48 2.60 4.83 8.20
C SER A 48 3.90 4.28 8.83
N GLN A 49 5.01 4.34 8.09
CA GLN A 49 6.33 3.85 8.54
C GLN A 49 6.80 4.50 9.85
N SER A 50 6.30 5.69 10.18
CA SER A 50 6.55 6.38 11.46
C SER A 50 6.00 5.62 12.68
N TYR A 51 5.06 4.70 12.47
CA TYR A 51 4.48 3.83 13.50
C TYR A 51 5.11 2.43 13.50
N ASP A 52 6.24 2.26 12.82
CA ASP A 52 7.04 1.04 12.94
C ASP A 52 7.52 0.88 14.39
N GLY A 53 7.19 -0.25 15.01
CA GLY A 53 7.36 -0.47 16.46
C GLY A 53 6.31 0.18 17.37
N TYR A 54 5.23 0.78 16.83
CA TYR A 54 4.09 1.20 17.66
C TYR A 54 3.47 0.01 18.38
N CYS A 55 3.25 -1.10 17.66
CA CYS A 55 2.81 -2.36 18.23
C CYS A 55 4.02 -3.20 18.66
N LEU A 56 4.03 -3.60 19.93
CA LEU A 56 5.14 -4.35 20.52
C LEU A 56 5.00 -5.86 20.24
N HIS A 57 6.10 -6.58 20.46
CA HIS A 57 6.15 -8.05 20.37
C HIS A 57 5.61 -8.63 19.04
N GLY A 58 5.85 -7.92 17.93
CA GLY A 58 5.44 -8.37 16.60
C GLY A 58 3.96 -8.14 16.28
N GLY A 59 3.24 -7.30 17.05
CA GLY A 59 1.87 -6.91 16.74
C GLY A 59 1.77 -6.16 15.40
N LYS A 60 0.66 -6.37 14.66
CA LYS A 60 0.40 -5.66 13.41
C LYS A 60 -0.35 -4.36 13.68
N CYS A 61 0.23 -3.24 13.27
CA CYS A 61 -0.42 -1.93 13.34
C CYS A 61 -1.49 -1.80 12.24
N VAL A 62 -2.67 -1.32 12.62
CA VAL A 62 -3.76 -0.95 11.71
C VAL A 62 -4.27 0.45 12.04
N TYR A 63 -4.55 1.24 11.01
CA TYR A 63 -5.15 2.56 11.12
C TYR A 63 -6.66 2.47 10.83
N LEU A 64 -7.46 2.91 11.79
CA LEU A 64 -8.91 2.90 11.75
C LEU A 64 -9.42 4.24 11.23
N VAL A 65 -9.60 4.34 9.91
CA VAL A 65 -10.03 5.58 9.23
C VAL A 65 -11.35 6.14 9.76
N GLN A 66 -12.25 5.27 10.25
CA GLN A 66 -13.56 5.69 10.78
C GLN A 66 -13.48 6.40 12.14
N VAL A 67 -12.40 6.17 12.88
CA VAL A 67 -12.21 6.69 14.25
C VAL A 67 -10.92 7.50 14.37
N ASP A 68 -10.22 7.71 13.25
CA ASP A 68 -8.94 8.41 13.14
C ASP A 68 -7.93 7.98 14.22
N THR A 69 -7.77 6.66 14.39
CA THR A 69 -6.92 6.12 15.46
C THR A 69 -6.13 4.89 15.03
N HIS A 70 -5.03 4.63 15.73
CA HIS A 70 -4.16 3.49 15.50
C HIS A 70 -4.48 2.39 16.51
N ALA A 71 -4.55 1.15 16.04
CA ALA A 71 -4.80 -0.02 16.87
C ALA A 71 -3.78 -1.12 16.55
N CYS A 72 -3.53 -1.97 17.54
CA CYS A 72 -2.62 -3.10 17.39
C CYS A 72 -3.38 -4.41 17.42
N ASN A 73 -3.17 -5.23 16.38
CA ASN A 73 -3.54 -6.62 16.41
C ASN A 73 -2.40 -7.43 17.05
N CYS A 74 -2.66 -7.95 18.25
CA CYS A 74 -1.64 -8.62 19.05
C CYS A 74 -1.49 -10.09 18.68
N VAL A 75 -0.24 -10.55 18.71
CA VAL A 75 0.09 -11.97 18.60
C VAL A 75 -0.46 -12.69 19.84
N VAL A 76 -0.89 -13.95 19.65
CA VAL A 76 -1.39 -14.80 20.75
C VAL A 76 -0.39 -14.83 21.91
N GLY A 77 -0.88 -14.60 23.13
CA GLY A 77 -0.04 -14.51 24.33
C GLY A 77 0.37 -13.08 24.70
N TYR A 78 -0.03 -12.07 23.91
CA TYR A 78 0.18 -10.65 24.22
C TYR A 78 -1.13 -9.88 24.19
N VAL A 79 -1.28 -8.91 25.10
CA VAL A 79 -2.47 -8.08 25.27
C VAL A 79 -2.12 -6.63 25.59
N GLY A 80 -3.12 -5.75 25.46
CA GLY A 80 -3.00 -4.30 25.65
C GLY A 80 -3.08 -3.53 24.34
N GLU A 81 -3.25 -2.20 24.44
CA GLU A 81 -3.43 -1.31 23.29
C GLU A 81 -2.26 -1.36 22.29
N ARG A 82 -1.06 -1.65 22.81
CA ARG A 82 0.18 -1.77 22.04
C ARG A 82 0.81 -3.15 22.16
N CYS A 83 0.05 -4.15 22.59
CA CYS A 83 0.53 -5.51 22.87
C CYS A 83 1.67 -5.55 23.90
N GLN A 84 1.65 -4.65 24.89
CA GLN A 84 2.75 -4.44 25.83
C GLN A 84 2.80 -5.44 26.99
N HIS A 85 1.72 -6.18 27.23
CA HIS A 85 1.63 -7.13 28.34
C HIS A 85 1.59 -8.56 27.81
N GLN A 86 2.21 -9.49 28.53
CA GLN A 86 2.04 -10.92 28.29
C GLN A 86 0.74 -11.40 28.93
N ASP A 87 -0.06 -12.15 28.18
CA ASP A 87 -1.26 -12.82 28.67
C ASP A 87 -0.82 -14.01 29.54
N LEU A 88 -0.69 -13.77 30.84
CA LEU A 88 -0.34 -14.79 31.84
C LEU A 88 -1.57 -15.69 32.09
N ARG A 89 -1.84 -16.59 31.14
CA ARG A 89 -2.81 -17.67 31.30
C ARG A 89 -2.23 -18.88 32.00
#